data_AF-A0A971G9Z8-F1
#
_entry.id   AF-A0A971G9Z8-F1
#
_cell.length_a   1.000
_cell.length_b   1.000
_cell.length_c   1.000
_cell.angle_alpha   90.00
_cell.angle_beta   90.00
_cell.angle_gamma   90.00
#
_symmetry.space_group_name_H-M   'P 1'
#
loop_
_entity.id
_entity.type
_entity.pdbx_description
1 polymer ?
#
loop_
_entity_poly.entity_id
_entity_poly.type
_entity_poly.pdbx_seq_one_letter_code
_entity_poly.pdbx_strand_id
1 'polypeptide(L)'
;GRIRVGTTSYIKPADILPNVRYLAPLVDDIELVLFESAEASNLPDERTIAELASLAREHDLTYTVHFPLDIFPGSRDEAERAEAAMMLNGIVSLTEELDPFGYVLHLTPDHYGVSPSHEVEAWLSSLDRSLEEFLKTTAIDPALICVETLSYPFAIVEELVRRYGLSVTLDIGHIWLMGYDSDEAARHLLPQSRICHLHGVADGTDHLGLDAGDGEAIERFLRSLVEHTERDGRERVLTLEIFSEREFEASLSFLRASRAMMGQSSGGVYGNH
;
A
#
# COMPACT_ATOMS: atom_id res chain seq x y z
N GLY A 1 1.40 -16.49 10.12
CA GLY A 1 2.33 -16.13 9.04
C GLY A 1 3.35 -15.18 9.59
N ARG A 2 4.08 -14.48 8.73
CA ARG A 2 5.04 -13.44 9.11
C ARG A 2 4.43 -12.07 8.80
N ILE A 3 4.78 -11.05 9.57
CA ILE A 3 4.56 -9.65 9.19
C ILE A 3 5.91 -9.12 8.69
N ARG A 4 5.97 -8.67 7.44
CA ARG A 4 7.10 -7.92 6.90
C ARG A 4 6.87 -6.44 7.17
N VAL A 5 7.74 -5.81 7.94
CA VAL A 5 7.64 -4.37 8.21
C VAL A 5 8.39 -3.63 7.13
N GLY A 6 7.69 -2.75 6.41
CA GLY A 6 8.23 -1.96 5.32
C GLY A 6 8.01 -0.45 5.48
N THR A 7 8.42 0.30 4.47
CA THR A 7 8.20 1.75 4.37
C THR A 7 8.21 2.18 2.89
N THR A 8 7.78 3.41 2.59
CA THR A 8 7.80 3.95 1.22
C THR A 8 9.22 4.14 0.66
N SER A 9 9.35 4.15 -0.66
CA SER A 9 10.60 4.42 -1.38
C SER A 9 11.03 5.90 -1.38
N TYR A 10 10.43 6.75 -0.54
CA TYR A 10 10.57 8.22 -0.54
C TYR A 10 10.90 8.82 0.84
N ILE A 11 11.75 8.15 1.62
CA ILE A 11 12.20 8.63 2.94
C ILE A 11 13.28 9.71 2.84
N LYS A 12 14.14 9.61 1.83
CA LYS A 12 15.19 10.57 1.49
C LYS A 12 14.78 11.36 0.24
N PRO A 13 15.16 12.65 0.13
CA PRO A 13 14.94 13.47 -1.06
C PRO A 13 15.90 13.07 -2.19
N ALA A 14 15.74 11.86 -2.70
CA ALA A 14 16.54 11.22 -3.74
C ALA A 14 15.66 10.21 -4.51
N ASP A 15 16.19 9.71 -5.63
CA ASP A 15 15.49 8.70 -6.43
C ASP A 15 15.33 7.37 -5.66
N ILE A 16 14.63 6.42 -6.30
CA ILE A 16 14.29 5.10 -5.73
C ILE A 16 15.56 4.35 -5.26
N LEU A 17 16.60 4.23 -6.09
CA LEU A 17 17.77 3.42 -5.74
C LEU A 17 18.53 3.91 -4.49
N PRO A 18 18.86 5.21 -4.35
CA PRO A 18 19.42 5.74 -3.11
C PRO A 18 18.56 5.43 -1.88
N ASN A 19 17.24 5.56 -1.99
CA ASN A 19 16.31 5.21 -0.91
C ASN A 19 16.39 3.72 -0.58
N VAL A 20 16.28 2.84 -1.58
CA VAL A 20 16.31 1.39 -1.39
C VAL A 20 17.63 0.94 -0.76
N ARG A 21 18.78 1.49 -1.18
CA ARG A 21 20.08 1.15 -0.57
C ARG A 21 20.18 1.57 0.89
N TYR A 22 19.55 2.69 1.27
CA TYR A 22 19.49 3.15 2.65
C TYR A 22 18.54 2.30 3.50
N LEU A 23 17.39 1.93 2.94
CA LEU A 23 16.30 1.26 3.64
C LEU A 23 16.45 -0.27 3.71
N ALA A 24 17.04 -0.91 2.70
CA ALA A 24 17.16 -2.37 2.61
C ALA A 24 17.73 -3.06 3.87
N PRO A 25 18.73 -2.51 4.60
CA PRO A 25 19.18 -3.14 5.85
C PRO A 25 18.27 -2.89 7.07
N LEU A 26 17.26 -2.03 6.95
CA LEU A 26 16.44 -1.52 8.06
C LEU A 26 15.02 -2.08 8.08
N VAL A 27 14.51 -2.57 6.95
CA VAL A 27 13.13 -3.05 6.77
C VAL A 27 13.09 -4.38 6.00
N ASP A 28 11.95 -5.06 6.07
CA ASP A 28 11.70 -6.33 5.36
C ASP A 28 11.02 -6.13 3.99
N ASP A 29 10.40 -4.97 3.75
CA ASP A 29 9.74 -4.63 2.49
C ASP A 29 9.93 -3.14 2.17
N ILE A 30 9.97 -2.77 0.88
CA ILE A 30 9.93 -1.36 0.47
C ILE A 30 8.82 -1.18 -0.56
N GLU A 31 7.93 -0.24 -0.29
CA GLU A 31 6.88 0.14 -1.22
C GLU A 31 7.43 1.11 -2.26
N LEU A 32 7.51 0.64 -3.51
CA LEU A 32 7.89 1.46 -4.65
C LEU A 32 6.72 2.35 -5.03
N VAL A 33 6.74 3.61 -4.57
CA VAL A 33 5.69 4.59 -4.90
C VAL A 33 5.98 5.18 -6.27
N LEU A 34 5.20 4.81 -7.28
CA LEU A 34 5.42 5.22 -8.67
C LEU A 34 4.54 6.41 -9.06
N PHE A 35 5.05 7.26 -9.93
CA PHE A 35 4.31 8.35 -10.56
C PHE A 35 4.81 8.59 -11.98
N GLU A 36 3.89 8.95 -12.87
CA GLU A 36 4.20 9.31 -14.24
C GLU A 36 3.27 10.44 -14.70
N SER A 37 3.85 11.61 -14.97
CA SER A 37 3.18 12.77 -15.56
C SER A 37 3.93 13.26 -16.80
N ALA A 38 3.36 14.24 -17.50
CA ALA A 38 4.00 14.86 -18.66
C ALA A 38 5.32 15.58 -18.29
N GLU A 39 5.45 16.05 -17.06
CA GLU A 39 6.59 16.82 -16.57
C GLU A 39 7.62 16.01 -15.78
N ALA A 40 7.20 14.90 -15.15
CA ALA A 40 8.07 14.09 -14.31
C ALA A 40 7.62 12.62 -14.28
N SER A 41 8.58 11.71 -14.29
CA SER A 41 8.35 10.28 -14.10
C SER A 41 9.47 9.72 -13.25
N ASN A 42 9.13 8.81 -12.33
CA ASN A 42 10.12 8.04 -11.56
C ASN A 42 10.13 6.56 -11.94
N LEU A 43 9.46 6.17 -13.03
CA LEU A 43 9.40 4.78 -13.44
C LEU A 43 10.82 4.21 -13.61
N PRO A 44 11.16 3.12 -12.92
CA PRO A 44 12.51 2.57 -12.97
C PRO A 44 12.80 2.06 -14.39
N ASP A 45 14.03 2.24 -14.88
CA ASP A 45 14.48 1.58 -16.10
C ASP A 45 14.91 0.12 -15.83
N GLU A 46 15.16 -0.66 -16.89
CA GLU A 46 15.60 -2.06 -16.78
C GLU A 46 16.85 -2.22 -15.90
N ARG A 47 17.77 -1.26 -15.96
CA ARG A 47 18.97 -1.27 -15.11
C ARG A 47 18.61 -1.08 -13.64
N THR A 48 17.69 -0.18 -13.35
CA THR A 48 17.18 0.07 -12.01
C THR A 48 16.46 -1.16 -11.47
N ILE A 49 15.60 -1.80 -12.27
CA ILE A 49 14.95 -3.07 -11.91
C ILE A 49 15.98 -4.16 -11.57
N ALA A 50 17.02 -4.33 -12.38
CA ALA A 50 18.06 -5.33 -12.12
C ALA A 50 18.82 -5.07 -10.80
N GLU A 51 19.09 -3.80 -10.48
CA GLU A 51 19.71 -3.38 -9.22
C GLU A 51 18.79 -3.60 -8.02
N LEU A 52 17.49 -3.30 -8.15
CA LEU A 52 16.47 -3.59 -7.13
C LEU A 52 16.38 -5.10 -6.87
N ALA A 53 16.33 -5.92 -7.92
CA ALA A 53 16.32 -7.37 -7.80
C ALA A 53 17.60 -7.90 -7.11
N SER A 54 18.75 -7.25 -7.33
CA SER A 54 19.99 -7.59 -6.62
C SER A 54 19.91 -7.26 -5.12
N LEU A 55 19.37 -6.09 -4.77
CA LEU A 55 19.19 -5.65 -3.39
C LEU A 55 18.18 -6.53 -2.63
N ALA A 56 17.08 -6.92 -3.29
CA ALA A 56 16.13 -7.90 -2.76
C ALA A 56 16.83 -9.19 -2.31
N ARG A 57 17.63 -9.79 -3.19
CA ARG A 57 18.38 -11.02 -2.89
C ARG A 57 19.45 -10.84 -1.82
N GLU A 58 20.12 -9.69 -1.79
CA GLU A 58 21.17 -9.40 -0.81
C GLU A 58 20.60 -9.26 0.61
N HIS A 59 19.41 -8.69 0.75
CA HIS A 59 18.83 -8.30 2.04
C HIS A 59 17.63 -9.15 2.50
N ASP A 60 17.20 -10.19 1.75
CA ASP A 60 15.91 -10.88 1.97
C ASP A 60 14.71 -9.91 1.96
N LEU A 61 14.83 -8.87 1.13
CA LEU A 61 13.89 -7.77 1.00
C LEU A 61 12.84 -8.10 -0.07
N THR A 62 11.58 -7.78 0.21
CA THR A 62 10.49 -7.80 -0.78
C THR A 62 10.14 -6.37 -1.22
N TYR A 63 9.34 -6.26 -2.29
CA TYR A 63 8.79 -5.00 -2.73
C TYR A 63 7.26 -5.10 -2.83
N THR A 64 6.55 -4.08 -2.36
CA THR A 64 5.22 -3.73 -2.88
C THR A 64 5.36 -2.63 -3.93
N VAL A 65 4.41 -2.54 -4.85
CA VAL A 65 4.39 -1.48 -5.88
C VAL A 65 3.13 -0.67 -5.70
N HIS A 66 3.25 0.62 -5.40
CA HIS A 66 2.12 1.52 -5.37
C HIS A 66 1.94 2.14 -6.75
N PHE A 67 0.78 1.89 -7.38
CA PHE A 67 0.46 2.55 -8.64
C PHE A 67 0.33 4.07 -8.46
N PRO A 68 0.55 4.86 -9.53
CA PRO A 68 0.35 6.31 -9.49
C PRO A 68 -1.03 6.70 -8.96
N LEU A 69 -1.04 7.73 -8.11
CA LEU A 69 -2.24 8.23 -7.42
C LEU A 69 -3.22 8.94 -8.37
N ASP A 70 -2.73 9.41 -9.51
CA ASP A 70 -3.45 10.16 -10.54
C ASP A 70 -4.04 9.27 -11.65
N ILE A 71 -4.24 7.99 -11.35
CA ILE A 71 -4.99 7.07 -12.22
C ILE A 71 -6.47 7.09 -11.83
N PHE A 72 -7.36 7.27 -12.81
CA PHE A 72 -8.81 7.35 -12.60
C PHE A 72 -9.56 6.18 -13.26
N PRO A 73 -9.48 4.94 -12.71
CA PRO A 73 -10.09 3.76 -13.33
C PRO A 73 -11.63 3.85 -13.36
N GLY A 74 -12.23 4.70 -12.52
CA GLY A 74 -13.67 4.95 -12.48
C GLY A 74 -14.15 6.10 -13.37
N SER A 75 -13.25 6.74 -14.14
CA SER A 75 -13.59 7.90 -14.95
C SER A 75 -14.73 7.61 -15.93
N ARG A 76 -15.51 8.64 -16.28
CA ARG A 76 -16.52 8.54 -17.33
C ARG A 76 -15.91 8.67 -18.72
N ASP A 77 -14.74 9.31 -18.83
CA ASP A 77 -13.99 9.38 -20.08
C ASP A 77 -13.36 8.03 -20.41
N GLU A 78 -13.64 7.52 -21.61
CA GLU A 78 -13.08 6.26 -22.07
C GLU A 78 -11.59 6.37 -22.40
N ALA A 79 -11.13 7.53 -22.87
CA ALA A 79 -9.71 7.74 -23.14
C ALA A 79 -8.89 7.69 -21.86
N GLU A 80 -9.36 8.34 -20.79
CA GLU A 80 -8.71 8.33 -19.47
C GLU A 80 -8.66 6.92 -18.87
N ARG A 81 -9.74 6.12 -19.00
CA ARG A 81 -9.71 4.72 -18.56
C ARG A 81 -8.76 3.85 -19.39
N ALA A 82 -8.66 4.09 -20.70
CA ALA A 82 -7.72 3.36 -21.56
C ALA A 82 -6.26 3.70 -21.21
N GLU A 83 -5.96 4.98 -20.95
CA GLU A 83 -4.65 5.43 -20.48
C GLU A 83 -4.30 4.81 -19.12
N ALA A 84 -5.25 4.80 -18.19
CA ALA A 84 -5.12 4.10 -16.91
C ALA A 84 -4.76 2.62 -17.09
N ALA A 85 -5.51 1.88 -17.93
CA ALA A 85 -5.24 0.47 -18.18
C ALA A 85 -3.85 0.24 -18.80
N MET A 86 -3.43 1.10 -19.75
CA MET A 86 -2.10 1.03 -20.34
C MET A 86 -0.99 1.26 -19.31
N MET A 87 -1.15 2.24 -18.42
CA MET A 87 -0.19 2.55 -17.36
C MET A 87 -0.07 1.40 -16.35
N LEU A 88 -1.20 0.87 -15.87
CA LEU A 88 -1.23 -0.28 -14.96
C LEU A 88 -0.53 -1.50 -15.59
N ASN A 89 -0.84 -1.82 -16.85
CA ASN A 89 -0.21 -2.91 -17.59
C ASN A 89 1.31 -2.72 -17.75
N GLY A 90 1.72 -1.48 -18.07
CA GLY A 90 3.11 -1.10 -18.20
C GLY A 90 3.89 -1.30 -16.90
N ILE A 91 3.33 -0.84 -15.78
CA ILE A 91 3.96 -0.96 -14.45
C ILE A 91 4.05 -2.43 -14.01
N VAL A 92 3.00 -3.23 -14.22
CA VAL A 92 3.06 -4.68 -13.92
C VAL A 92 4.18 -5.33 -14.72
N SER A 93 4.24 -5.09 -16.03
CA SER A 93 5.29 -5.66 -16.90
C SER A 93 6.69 -5.19 -16.52
N LEU A 94 6.82 -3.91 -16.13
CA LEU A 94 8.08 -3.30 -15.73
C LEU A 94 8.64 -3.90 -14.45
N THR A 95 7.76 -4.25 -13.51
CA THR A 95 8.13 -4.69 -12.16
C THR A 95 8.04 -6.20 -11.95
N GLU A 96 7.60 -6.96 -12.95
CA GLU A 96 7.41 -8.42 -12.88
C GLU A 96 8.69 -9.15 -12.41
N GLU A 97 9.88 -8.73 -12.84
CA GLU A 97 11.16 -9.33 -12.44
C GLU A 97 11.43 -9.21 -10.92
N LEU A 98 10.81 -8.25 -10.24
CA LEU A 98 10.95 -8.05 -8.80
C LEU A 98 10.13 -9.05 -7.97
N ASP A 99 9.23 -9.81 -8.60
CA ASP A 99 8.23 -10.67 -7.94
C ASP A 99 7.52 -9.93 -6.78
N PRO A 100 6.80 -8.81 -7.06
CA PRO A 100 6.26 -7.98 -5.99
C PRO A 100 5.28 -8.73 -5.08
N PHE A 101 5.33 -8.43 -3.78
CA PHE A 101 4.42 -9.00 -2.79
C PHE A 101 2.95 -8.63 -3.07
N GLY A 102 2.73 -7.46 -3.68
CA GLY A 102 1.46 -6.99 -4.17
C GLY A 102 1.57 -5.60 -4.81
N TYR A 103 0.50 -5.21 -5.49
CA TYR A 103 0.34 -3.90 -6.12
C TYR A 103 -0.78 -3.14 -5.43
N VAL A 104 -0.49 -1.95 -4.89
CA VAL A 104 -1.49 -1.08 -4.28
C VAL A 104 -2.19 -0.28 -5.37
N LEU A 105 -3.52 -0.43 -5.45
CA LEU A 105 -4.36 0.22 -6.43
C LEU A 105 -5.40 1.10 -5.74
N HIS A 106 -5.38 2.38 -6.10
CA HIS A 106 -6.48 3.29 -5.80
C HIS A 106 -7.61 3.05 -6.79
N LEU A 107 -8.81 2.73 -6.28
CA LEU A 107 -10.04 3.01 -7.03
C LEU A 107 -10.39 4.47 -6.78
N THR A 108 -9.65 5.34 -7.47
CA THR A 108 -9.63 6.79 -7.24
C THR A 108 -11.03 7.39 -7.38
N PRO A 109 -11.50 8.12 -6.36
CA PRO A 109 -12.81 8.77 -6.41
C PRO A 109 -12.76 10.05 -7.26
N ASP A 110 -13.91 10.49 -7.76
CA ASP A 110 -14.05 11.81 -8.40
C ASP A 110 -13.80 12.95 -7.39
N HIS A 111 -14.10 12.68 -6.11
CA HIS A 111 -13.84 13.57 -4.99
C HIS A 111 -13.62 12.78 -3.69
N TYR A 112 -12.71 13.25 -2.82
CA TYR A 112 -12.47 12.65 -1.52
C TYR A 112 -13.60 12.99 -0.54
N GLY A 113 -14.08 11.99 0.21
CA GLY A 113 -15.15 12.11 1.20
C GLY A 113 -15.95 10.81 1.35
N VAL A 114 -17.10 10.90 2.03
CA VAL A 114 -17.96 9.74 2.31
C VAL A 114 -18.64 9.12 1.07
N SER A 115 -18.60 9.82 -0.07
CA SER A 115 -19.08 9.32 -1.36
C SER A 115 -17.94 9.47 -2.36
N PRO A 116 -17.65 8.45 -3.19
CA PRO A 116 -16.58 8.53 -4.18
C PRO A 116 -16.95 9.37 -5.41
N SER A 117 -18.24 9.53 -5.70
CA SER A 117 -18.72 10.27 -6.87
C SER A 117 -20.11 10.86 -6.61
N HIS A 118 -20.51 11.84 -7.42
CA HIS A 118 -21.89 12.30 -7.52
C HIS A 118 -22.81 11.28 -8.22
N GLU A 119 -22.25 10.42 -9.08
CA GLU A 119 -22.95 9.35 -9.81
C GLU A 119 -22.29 8.00 -9.51
N VAL A 120 -22.38 7.55 -8.26
CA VAL A 120 -21.71 6.33 -7.76
C VAL A 120 -21.95 5.10 -8.64
N GLU A 121 -23.18 4.87 -9.11
CA GLU A 121 -23.49 3.73 -9.99
C GLU A 121 -22.76 3.80 -11.34
N ALA A 122 -22.64 5.00 -11.92
CA ALA A 122 -21.92 5.18 -13.18
C ALA A 122 -20.40 5.00 -12.98
N TRP A 123 -19.87 5.53 -11.87
CA TRP A 123 -18.48 5.36 -11.47
C TRP A 123 -18.15 3.88 -11.22
N LEU A 124 -19.00 3.13 -10.48
CA LEU A 124 -18.86 1.69 -10.28
C LEU A 124 -18.92 0.91 -11.59
N SER A 125 -19.82 1.27 -12.52
CA SER A 125 -19.89 0.64 -13.84
C SER A 125 -18.64 0.92 -14.69
N SER A 126 -18.01 2.08 -14.53
CA SER A 126 -16.72 2.38 -15.15
C SER A 126 -15.59 1.57 -14.52
N LEU A 127 -15.52 1.49 -13.19
CA LEU A 127 -14.55 0.66 -12.48
C LEU A 127 -14.66 -0.81 -12.89
N ASP A 128 -15.88 -1.34 -12.99
CA ASP A 128 -16.13 -2.72 -13.41
C ASP A 128 -15.49 -3.02 -14.76
N ARG A 129 -15.67 -2.12 -15.74
CA ARG A 129 -15.07 -2.26 -17.08
C ARG A 129 -13.55 -2.14 -17.04
N SER A 130 -13.00 -1.19 -16.30
CA SER A 130 -11.55 -1.00 -16.19
C SER A 130 -10.86 -2.19 -15.54
N LEU A 131 -11.42 -2.71 -14.45
CA LEU A 131 -10.89 -3.89 -13.76
C LEU A 131 -10.97 -5.13 -14.67
N GLU A 132 -12.10 -5.31 -15.37
CA GLU A 132 -12.25 -6.41 -16.31
C GLU A 132 -11.20 -6.35 -17.44
N GLU A 133 -10.99 -5.16 -18.02
CA GLU A 133 -10.02 -4.95 -19.08
C GLU A 133 -8.58 -5.15 -18.61
N PHE A 134 -8.22 -4.55 -17.47
CA PHE A 134 -6.91 -4.69 -16.85
C PHE A 134 -6.55 -6.16 -16.57
N LEU A 135 -7.46 -6.91 -15.95
CA LEU A 135 -7.21 -8.32 -15.59
C LEU A 135 -7.26 -9.26 -16.80
N LYS A 136 -7.93 -8.88 -17.90
CA LYS A 136 -7.90 -9.65 -19.16
C LYS A 136 -6.62 -9.42 -19.96
N THR A 137 -6.02 -8.24 -19.81
CA THR A 137 -4.86 -7.81 -20.61
C THR A 137 -3.53 -8.03 -19.88
N THR A 138 -3.55 -8.22 -18.57
CA THR A 138 -2.42 -8.74 -17.79
C THR A 138 -2.51 -10.24 -17.56
N ALA A 139 -1.36 -10.89 -17.33
CA ALA A 139 -1.28 -12.26 -16.84
C ALA A 139 -1.13 -12.33 -15.31
N ILE A 140 -1.37 -11.21 -14.61
CA ILE A 140 -1.17 -11.12 -13.16
C ILE A 140 -2.21 -11.95 -12.42
N ASP A 141 -1.81 -12.57 -11.31
CA ASP A 141 -2.77 -13.14 -10.36
C ASP A 141 -3.60 -11.98 -9.77
N PRO A 142 -4.94 -11.96 -9.93
CA PRO A 142 -5.78 -10.90 -9.38
C PRO A 142 -5.58 -10.69 -7.88
N ALA A 143 -5.20 -11.74 -7.13
CA ALA A 143 -4.95 -11.65 -5.71
C ALA A 143 -3.73 -10.77 -5.35
N LEU A 144 -2.84 -10.47 -6.29
CA LEU A 144 -1.72 -9.54 -6.06
C LEU A 144 -2.15 -8.07 -6.12
N ILE A 145 -3.27 -7.77 -6.77
CA ILE A 145 -3.83 -6.42 -6.81
C ILE A 145 -4.57 -6.15 -5.50
N CYS A 146 -4.11 -5.15 -4.76
CA CYS A 146 -4.60 -4.80 -3.44
C CYS A 146 -5.31 -3.44 -3.52
N VAL A 147 -6.63 -3.46 -3.42
CA VAL A 147 -7.44 -2.22 -3.44
C VAL A 147 -7.34 -1.54 -2.08
N GLU A 148 -6.94 -0.28 -2.09
CA GLU A 148 -6.74 0.48 -0.86
C GLU A 148 -8.05 1.05 -0.27
N THR A 149 -8.14 1.05 1.05
CA THR A 149 -9.13 1.83 1.78
C THR A 149 -8.81 3.32 1.70
N LEU A 150 -9.65 4.09 1.00
CA LEU A 150 -9.52 5.54 0.85
C LEU A 150 -10.52 6.28 1.75
N SER A 151 -10.92 7.49 1.34
CA SER A 151 -11.84 8.35 2.10
C SER A 151 -13.29 7.83 2.21
N TYR A 152 -13.77 7.04 1.25
CA TYR A 152 -15.17 6.55 1.23
C TYR A 152 -15.31 5.18 1.90
N PRO A 153 -16.52 4.79 2.38
CA PRO A 153 -16.74 3.46 2.96
C PRO A 153 -16.38 2.34 1.98
N PHE A 154 -15.47 1.44 2.38
CA PHE A 154 -14.97 0.37 1.51
C PHE A 154 -16.06 -0.55 0.96
N ALA A 155 -17.16 -0.71 1.71
CA ALA A 155 -18.34 -1.48 1.30
C ALA A 155 -18.93 -1.06 -0.07
N ILE A 156 -18.67 0.18 -0.52
CA ILE A 156 -19.09 0.65 -1.84
C ILE A 156 -18.41 -0.12 -2.98
N VAL A 157 -17.13 -0.49 -2.81
CA VAL A 157 -16.33 -1.20 -3.84
C VAL A 157 -16.10 -2.66 -3.50
N GLU A 158 -16.45 -3.10 -2.31
CA GLU A 158 -16.16 -4.46 -1.81
C GLU A 158 -16.68 -5.58 -2.73
N GLU A 159 -17.85 -5.40 -3.36
CA GLU A 159 -18.37 -6.40 -4.30
C GLU A 159 -17.53 -6.52 -5.57
N LEU A 160 -16.91 -5.43 -6.06
CA LEU A 160 -15.96 -5.48 -7.17
C LEU A 160 -14.70 -6.25 -6.76
N VAL A 161 -14.12 -5.89 -5.62
CA VAL A 161 -12.92 -6.54 -5.05
C VAL A 161 -13.14 -8.05 -4.94
N ARG A 162 -14.25 -8.46 -4.33
CA ARG A 162 -14.62 -9.86 -4.15
C ARG A 162 -14.85 -10.60 -5.47
N ARG A 163 -15.57 -9.98 -6.41
CA ARG A 163 -15.93 -10.59 -7.71
C ARG A 163 -14.70 -10.85 -8.58
N TYR A 164 -13.74 -9.93 -8.56
CA TYR A 164 -12.50 -10.05 -9.32
C TYR A 164 -11.40 -10.84 -8.60
N GLY A 165 -11.62 -11.24 -7.34
CA GLY A 165 -10.62 -11.97 -6.55
C GLY A 165 -9.43 -11.11 -6.15
N LEU A 166 -9.64 -9.80 -6.01
CA LEU A 166 -8.62 -8.85 -5.57
C LEU A 166 -8.41 -8.96 -4.07
N SER A 167 -7.25 -8.49 -3.61
CA SER A 167 -6.93 -8.33 -2.20
C SER A 167 -7.19 -6.89 -1.73
N VAL A 168 -6.96 -6.64 -0.45
CA VAL A 168 -7.10 -5.32 0.17
C VAL A 168 -5.75 -4.77 0.63
N THR A 169 -5.53 -3.48 0.42
CA THR A 169 -4.59 -2.69 1.22
C THR A 169 -5.42 -1.99 2.30
N LEU A 170 -5.25 -2.43 3.55
CA LEU A 170 -5.92 -1.75 4.67
C LEU A 170 -5.03 -0.61 5.14
N ASP A 171 -5.32 0.59 4.67
CA ASP A 171 -4.80 1.81 5.28
C ASP A 171 -5.65 2.16 6.50
N ILE A 172 -5.12 1.93 7.69
CA ILE A 172 -5.83 2.24 8.93
C ILE A 172 -5.82 3.75 9.24
N GLY A 173 -4.86 4.49 8.72
CA GLY A 173 -4.74 5.92 8.90
C GLY A 173 -5.86 6.68 8.19
N HIS A 174 -6.22 6.30 6.96
CA HIS A 174 -7.42 6.79 6.27
C HIS A 174 -8.69 6.52 7.08
N ILE A 175 -8.82 5.34 7.69
CA ILE A 175 -9.97 5.00 8.55
C ILE A 175 -10.04 5.94 9.77
N TRP A 176 -8.90 6.22 10.42
CA TRP A 176 -8.84 7.18 11.53
C TRP A 176 -9.14 8.62 11.09
N LEU A 177 -8.54 9.06 9.98
CA LEU A 177 -8.72 10.41 9.43
C LEU A 177 -10.19 10.69 9.11
N MET A 178 -10.88 9.71 8.55
CA MET A 178 -12.31 9.82 8.20
C MET A 178 -13.25 9.60 9.39
N GLY A 179 -12.72 9.21 10.56
CA GLY A 179 -13.50 8.96 11.76
C GLY A 179 -14.38 7.70 11.67
N TYR A 180 -13.99 6.73 10.85
CA TYR A 180 -14.67 5.43 10.77
C TYR A 180 -14.26 4.52 11.94
N ASP A 181 -15.03 3.46 12.18
CA ASP A 181 -14.73 2.49 13.24
C ASP A 181 -13.54 1.60 12.83
N SER A 182 -12.37 1.87 13.40
CA SER A 182 -11.15 1.14 13.09
C SER A 182 -11.15 -0.31 13.56
N ASP A 183 -11.87 -0.63 14.64
CA ASP A 183 -11.95 -2.01 15.14
C ASP A 183 -12.87 -2.84 14.23
N GLU A 184 -13.94 -2.23 13.74
CA GLU A 184 -14.81 -2.83 12.71
C GLU A 184 -14.06 -3.06 11.40
N ALA A 185 -13.39 -2.02 10.89
CA ALA A 185 -12.61 -2.10 9.66
C ALA A 185 -11.52 -3.17 9.74
N ALA A 186 -10.74 -3.20 10.82
CA ALA A 186 -9.71 -4.21 11.01
C ALA A 186 -10.29 -5.63 11.04
N ARG A 187 -11.36 -5.86 11.81
CA ARG A 187 -12.02 -7.18 11.89
C ARG A 187 -12.59 -7.64 10.55
N HIS A 188 -13.09 -6.73 9.74
CA HIS A 188 -13.74 -7.03 8.46
C HIS A 188 -12.75 -7.20 7.31
N LEU A 189 -11.74 -6.33 7.23
CA LEU A 189 -10.84 -6.21 6.07
C LEU A 189 -9.53 -6.98 6.22
N LEU A 190 -8.95 -7.12 7.42
CA LEU A 190 -7.70 -7.89 7.62
C LEU A 190 -7.73 -9.32 7.06
N PRO A 191 -8.86 -10.07 7.09
CA PRO A 191 -8.95 -11.38 6.43
C PRO A 191 -8.71 -11.37 4.91
N GLN A 192 -8.93 -10.23 4.27
CA GLN A 192 -8.72 -10.00 2.83
C GLN A 192 -7.45 -9.18 2.53
N SER A 193 -6.85 -8.58 3.57
CA SER A 193 -5.66 -7.74 3.42
C SER A 193 -4.38 -8.55 3.22
N ARG A 194 -3.63 -8.19 2.19
CA ARG A 194 -2.22 -8.58 1.99
C ARG A 194 -1.28 -7.50 2.51
N ILE A 195 -1.63 -6.24 2.26
CA ILE A 195 -0.86 -5.06 2.62
C ILE A 195 -1.67 -4.26 3.65
N CYS A 196 -0.97 -3.66 4.61
CA CYS A 196 -1.54 -2.74 5.57
C CYS A 196 -0.66 -1.49 5.60
N HIS A 197 -1.26 -0.33 5.41
CA HIS A 197 -0.56 0.95 5.60
C HIS A 197 -0.82 1.45 7.01
N LEU A 198 0.22 2.03 7.61
CA LEU A 198 0.19 2.56 8.95
C LEU A 198 1.01 3.85 9.01
N HIS A 199 0.34 4.91 9.44
CA HIS A 199 0.96 6.19 9.70
C HIS A 199 0.22 6.90 10.85
N GLY A 200 0.86 7.91 11.44
CA GLY A 200 0.23 8.78 12.42
C GLY A 200 -0.82 9.68 11.77
N VAL A 201 -1.87 9.99 12.54
CA VAL A 201 -2.90 10.96 12.18
C VAL A 201 -3.10 11.90 13.35
N ALA A 202 -3.01 13.21 13.10
CA ALA A 202 -3.23 14.24 14.11
C ALA A 202 -3.78 15.52 13.46
N ASP A 203 -4.75 16.15 14.12
CA ASP A 203 -5.32 17.46 13.71
C ASP A 203 -5.75 17.53 12.23
N GLY A 204 -6.26 16.42 11.67
CA GLY A 204 -6.71 16.33 10.28
C GLY A 204 -5.57 16.19 9.26
N THR A 205 -4.35 15.88 9.71
CA THR A 205 -3.19 15.55 8.88
C THR A 205 -2.82 14.09 9.07
N ASP A 206 -2.62 13.39 7.96
CA ASP A 206 -2.16 12.01 7.84
C ASP A 206 -0.67 11.93 7.45
N HIS A 207 -0.16 10.71 7.21
CA HIS A 207 1.22 10.40 6.85
C HIS A 207 2.29 10.96 7.82
N LEU A 208 1.91 11.14 9.10
CA LEU A 208 2.85 11.53 10.15
C LEU A 208 3.58 10.31 10.70
N GLY A 209 4.68 10.54 11.43
CA GLY A 209 5.30 9.50 12.24
C GLY A 209 4.34 8.95 13.30
N LEU A 210 4.51 7.67 13.69
CA LEU A 210 3.65 7.03 14.70
C LEU A 210 3.69 7.72 16.07
N ASP A 211 4.77 8.45 16.36
CA ASP A 211 4.91 9.26 17.57
C ASP A 211 3.96 10.45 17.63
N ALA A 212 3.45 10.91 16.48
CA ALA A 212 2.47 11.98 16.38
C ALA A 212 1.02 11.48 16.40
N GLY A 213 0.77 10.17 16.21
CA GLY A 213 -0.57 9.58 16.21
C GLY A 213 -1.10 9.19 17.59
N ASP A 214 -2.33 8.67 17.62
CA ASP A 214 -2.90 8.04 18.82
C ASP A 214 -2.25 6.67 19.07
N GLY A 215 -1.29 6.64 20.00
CA GLY A 215 -0.56 5.43 20.34
C GLY A 215 -1.44 4.27 20.85
N GLU A 216 -2.60 4.54 21.46
CA GLU A 216 -3.50 3.48 21.89
C GLU A 216 -4.24 2.87 20.70
N ALA A 217 -4.68 3.69 19.75
CA ALA A 217 -5.28 3.23 18.50
C ALA A 217 -4.29 2.41 17.66
N ILE A 218 -3.04 2.89 17.54
CA ILE A 218 -1.97 2.17 16.84
C ILE A 218 -1.73 0.80 17.49
N GLU A 219 -1.60 0.72 18.82
CA GLU A 219 -1.43 -0.55 19.54
C GLU A 219 -2.62 -1.51 19.36
N ARG A 220 -3.85 -1.00 19.31
CA ARG A 220 -5.04 -1.84 19.02
C ARG A 220 -5.02 -2.39 17.61
N PHE A 221 -4.66 -1.58 16.62
CA PHE A 221 -4.52 -2.03 15.24
C PHE A 221 -3.40 -3.07 15.09
N LEU A 222 -2.20 -2.80 15.61
CA LEU A 222 -1.08 -3.73 15.55
C LEU A 222 -1.41 -5.08 16.20
N ARG A 223 -2.12 -5.07 17.35
CA ARG A 223 -2.61 -6.29 17.99
C ARG A 223 -3.55 -7.06 17.08
N SER A 224 -4.51 -6.37 16.45
CA SER A 224 -5.44 -6.97 15.51
C SER A 224 -4.72 -7.59 14.31
N LEU A 225 -3.74 -6.89 13.74
CA LEU A 225 -2.92 -7.39 12.63
C LEU A 225 -2.15 -8.67 13.01
N VAL A 226 -1.50 -8.68 14.18
CA VAL A 226 -0.79 -9.85 14.71
C VAL A 226 -1.73 -11.02 14.93
N GLU A 227 -2.85 -10.81 15.63
CA GLU A 227 -3.82 -11.87 15.92
C GLU A 227 -4.42 -12.49 14.65
N HIS A 228 -4.70 -11.69 13.62
CA HIS A 228 -5.20 -12.21 12.34
C HIS A 228 -4.11 -12.99 11.60
N THR A 229 -2.88 -12.47 11.59
CA THR A 229 -1.72 -13.11 10.96
C THR A 229 -1.36 -14.45 11.59
N GLU A 230 -1.46 -14.56 12.91
CA GLU A 230 -1.27 -15.83 13.61
C GLU A 230 -2.42 -16.80 13.34
N ARG A 231 -3.67 -16.30 13.33
CA ARG A 231 -4.88 -17.12 13.16
C ARG A 231 -4.94 -17.79 11.80
N ASP A 232 -4.67 -17.06 10.72
CA ASP A 232 -4.81 -17.59 9.35
C ASP A 232 -3.50 -18.06 8.72
N GLY A 233 -2.37 -17.81 9.37
CA GLY A 233 -1.08 -18.27 8.89
C GLY A 233 -0.51 -17.47 7.72
N ARG A 234 -1.21 -16.44 7.20
CA ARG A 234 -0.81 -15.70 5.99
C ARG A 234 0.32 -14.72 6.28
N GLU A 235 1.23 -14.55 5.32
CA GLU A 235 2.19 -13.45 5.35
C GLU A 235 1.48 -12.14 4.97
N ARG A 236 1.89 -11.03 5.59
CA ARG A 236 1.38 -9.68 5.30
C ARG A 236 2.53 -8.67 5.32
N VAL A 237 2.38 -7.60 4.55
CA VAL A 237 3.25 -6.42 4.62
C VAL A 237 2.56 -5.35 5.46
N LEU A 238 3.30 -4.76 6.40
CA LEU A 238 2.93 -3.55 7.14
C LEU A 238 3.84 -2.42 6.65
N THR A 239 3.34 -1.56 5.78
CA THR A 239 4.05 -0.39 5.26
C THR A 239 3.87 0.79 6.20
N LEU A 240 4.97 1.33 6.70
CA LEU A 240 4.98 2.67 7.31
C LEU A 240 4.86 3.70 6.19
N GLU A 241 3.65 4.22 5.97
CA GLU A 241 3.36 5.11 4.84
C GLU A 241 3.63 6.58 5.20
N ILE A 242 4.92 6.91 5.19
CA ILE A 242 5.50 8.17 5.62
C ILE A 242 6.58 8.59 4.62
N PHE A 243 6.95 9.87 4.62
CA PHE A 243 7.76 10.46 3.54
C PHE A 243 8.96 11.28 4.04
N SER A 244 9.43 10.99 5.26
CA SER A 244 10.63 11.63 5.80
C SER A 244 11.43 10.70 6.71
N GLU A 245 12.76 10.89 6.73
CA GLU A 245 13.67 10.17 7.63
C GLU A 245 13.29 10.36 9.11
N ARG A 246 12.87 11.57 9.50
CA ARG A 246 12.48 11.85 10.88
C ARG A 246 11.30 10.98 11.32
N GLU A 247 10.27 10.92 10.49
CA GLU A 247 9.07 10.13 10.76
C GLU A 247 9.37 8.63 10.71
N PHE A 248 10.31 8.22 9.86
CA PHE A 248 10.75 6.83 9.75
C PHE A 248 11.46 6.35 11.01
N GLU A 249 12.45 7.12 11.48
CA GLU A 249 13.16 6.81 12.73
C GLU A 249 12.21 6.79 13.93
N ALA A 250 11.29 7.75 14.01
CA ALA A 250 10.30 7.82 15.08
C ALA A 250 9.32 6.63 15.05
N SER A 251 8.86 6.25 13.87
CA SER A 251 7.95 5.12 13.67
C SER A 251 8.60 3.77 13.96
N LEU A 252 9.85 3.57 13.53
CA LEU A 252 10.62 2.38 13.91
C LEU A 252 10.85 2.32 15.42
N SER A 253 11.14 3.45 16.06
CA SER A 253 11.29 3.53 17.52
C SER A 253 9.99 3.15 18.24
N PHE A 254 8.85 3.60 17.74
CA PHE A 254 7.52 3.21 18.24
C PHE A 254 7.32 1.69 18.10
N LEU A 255 7.53 1.13 16.91
CA LEU A 255 7.33 -0.31 16.67
C LEU A 255 8.21 -1.19 17.57
N ARG A 256 9.47 -0.79 17.81
CA ARG A 256 10.38 -1.50 18.75
C ARG A 256 9.87 -1.51 20.19
N ALA A 257 9.18 -0.45 20.60
CA ALA A 257 8.57 -0.33 21.92
C ALA A 257 7.16 -0.95 21.98
N SER A 258 6.59 -1.33 20.84
CA SER A 258 5.21 -1.78 20.75
C SER A 258 5.00 -3.12 21.43
N ARG A 259 3.96 -3.22 22.26
CA ARG A 259 3.64 -4.45 22.97
C ARG A 259 3.08 -5.52 22.04
N ALA A 260 2.30 -5.11 21.05
CA ALA A 260 1.74 -6.02 20.05
C ALA A 260 2.83 -6.65 19.18
N MET A 261 3.86 -5.89 18.82
CA MET A 261 4.93 -6.35 17.92
C MET A 261 6.06 -7.10 18.63
N MET A 262 6.10 -7.11 19.98
CA MET A 262 7.07 -7.90 20.74
C MET A 262 6.99 -9.39 20.36
N GLY A 263 8.07 -9.93 19.80
CA GLY A 263 8.18 -11.35 19.42
C GLY A 263 7.91 -11.64 17.94
N GLN A 264 7.47 -10.65 17.15
CA GLN A 264 7.52 -10.74 15.69
C GLN A 264 8.99 -10.65 15.26
N SER A 265 9.50 -11.72 14.65
CA SER A 265 10.90 -11.79 14.20
C SER A 265 11.01 -11.05 12.86
N SER A 266 11.47 -9.80 12.84
CA SER A 266 11.89 -9.12 11.61
C SER A 266 13.26 -9.66 11.18
N GLY A 267 13.45 -9.84 9.88
CA GLY A 267 14.75 -10.22 9.28
C GLY A 267 15.67 -9.00 9.14
N GLY A 268 15.08 -7.81 8.99
CA GLY A 268 15.76 -6.54 9.15
C GLY A 268 16.06 -6.28 10.64
N VAL A 269 17.35 -6.17 10.97
CA VAL A 269 17.79 -5.73 12.30
C VAL A 269 17.35 -4.28 12.43
N TYR A 270 16.27 -4.03 13.18
CA TYR A 270 15.82 -2.72 13.61
C TYR A 270 17.00 -1.90 14.18
N GLY A 271 17.72 -1.20 13.30
CA GLY A 271 19.09 -0.76 13.51
C GLY A 271 19.28 0.09 14.77
N ASN A 272 20.17 -0.37 15.64
CA ASN A 272 20.86 0.44 16.64
C ASN A 272 22.32 0.53 16.21
N HIS A 273 22.70 1.67 15.63
CA HIS A 273 24.03 2.27 15.79
C HIS A 273 23.89 3.79 15.76
#